data_AF-M0HG10-F1
#
_entry.id   AF-M0HG10-F1
#
_cell.length_a   1.000
_cell.length_b   1.000
_cell.length_c   1.000
_cell.angle_alpha   90.00
_cell.angle_beta   90.00
_cell.angle_gamma   90.00
#
_symmetry.space_group_name_H-M   'P 1'
#
loop_
_entity.id
_entity.type
_entity.pdbx_description
1 polymer ?
#
loop_
_entity_poly.entity_id
_entity_poly.type
_entity_poly.pdbx_seq_one_letter_code
_entity_poly.pdbx_strand_id
1 'polypeptide(L)'
;MSDHYDYRMCCSVSNRWDALLPVSLPYSVVWYDETVPPGDEGFATKLREVATPCEAPDEWQYEHEEVVVYDEGGKMIKRTGGPLMPPILA
;
A
#
# COMPACT_ATOMS: atom_id res chain seq x y z
N MET A 1 -30.72 -31.88 5.13
CA MET A 1 -30.87 -30.69 4.27
C MET A 1 -31.09 -29.50 5.18
N SER A 2 -30.51 -28.37 4.78
CA SER A 2 -30.46 -27.07 5.47
C SER A 2 -29.24 -26.87 6.35
N ASP A 3 -28.23 -26.39 5.63
CA ASP A 3 -26.94 -25.84 5.99
C ASP A 3 -26.91 -25.03 7.29
N HIS A 4 -25.95 -25.40 8.13
CA HIS A 4 -25.39 -24.58 9.17
C HIS A 4 -24.54 -23.50 8.47
N TYR A 5 -25.11 -22.31 8.24
CA TYR A 5 -24.31 -21.16 7.84
C TYR A 5 -23.42 -20.77 9.01
N ASP A 6 -22.25 -21.39 9.07
CA ASP A 6 -21.09 -20.94 9.82
C ASP A 6 -20.68 -19.59 9.21
N TYR A 7 -21.28 -18.51 9.69
CA TYR A 7 -20.72 -17.18 9.57
C TYR A 7 -19.49 -17.11 10.48
N ARG A 8 -18.45 -17.89 10.16
CA ARG A 8 -17.08 -17.42 10.35
C ARG A 8 -16.94 -16.19 9.47
N MET A 9 -17.41 -15.05 9.99
CA MET A 9 -16.74 -13.79 9.73
C MET A 9 -15.30 -14.06 10.13
N CYS A 10 -14.46 -14.34 9.14
CA CYS A 10 -13.04 -14.34 9.32
C CYS A 10 -12.69 -12.93 9.80
N CYS A 11 -12.61 -12.77 11.11
CA CYS A 11 -11.69 -11.85 11.74
C CYS A 11 -10.28 -12.32 11.36
N SER A 12 -9.93 -12.25 10.08
CA SER A 12 -8.56 -12.06 9.71
C SER A 12 -8.25 -10.70 10.29
N VAL A 13 -7.34 -10.64 11.26
CA VAL A 13 -6.64 -9.40 11.55
C VAL A 13 -5.97 -9.05 10.22
N SER A 14 -6.67 -8.33 9.34
CA SER A 14 -6.11 -7.84 8.09
C SER A 14 -4.93 -7.04 8.54
N ASN A 15 -3.73 -7.50 8.18
CA ASN A 15 -2.56 -6.69 8.40
C ASN A 15 -2.89 -5.40 7.64
N ARG A 16 -2.82 -4.24 8.27
CA ARG A 16 -3.28 -3.00 7.59
C ARG A 16 -2.58 -2.76 6.24
N TRP A 17 -1.41 -3.37 6.07
CA TRP A 17 -0.66 -3.44 4.83
C TRP A 17 -1.37 -4.22 3.72
N ASP A 18 -2.20 -5.22 4.04
CA ASP A 18 -3.09 -5.92 3.08
C ASP A 18 -4.11 -4.95 2.46
N ALA A 19 -4.55 -3.92 3.20
CA ALA A 19 -5.48 -2.92 2.67
C ALA A 19 -4.84 -2.03 1.59
N LEU A 20 -3.50 -2.02 1.52
CA LEU A 20 -2.74 -1.31 0.49
C LEU A 20 -2.64 -2.12 -0.80
N LEU A 21 -2.87 -3.42 -0.76
CA LEU A 21 -2.81 -4.29 -1.93
C LEU A 21 -3.97 -4.01 -2.89
N PRO A 22 -3.77 -4.19 -4.21
CA PRO A 22 -4.85 -4.08 -5.17
C PRO A 22 -5.93 -5.14 -4.94
N VAL A 23 -7.19 -4.79 -5.20
CA VAL A 23 -8.35 -5.68 -5.09
C VAL A 23 -9.14 -5.78 -6.40
N SER A 24 -9.22 -4.69 -7.16
CA SER A 24 -10.05 -4.60 -8.38
C SER A 24 -9.23 -4.47 -9.66
N LEU A 25 -8.09 -3.78 -9.62
CA LEU A 25 -7.15 -3.63 -10.73
C LEU A 25 -5.78 -4.21 -10.34
N PRO A 26 -4.93 -4.63 -11.29
CA PRO A 26 -3.70 -5.37 -11.01
C PRO A 26 -2.63 -4.62 -10.19
N TYR A 27 -2.76 -3.29 -10.04
CA TYR A 27 -1.78 -2.49 -9.32
C TYR A 27 -2.45 -1.50 -8.37
N SER A 28 -1.85 -1.27 -7.21
CA SER A 28 -2.26 -0.20 -6.29
C SER A 28 -1.18 0.88 -6.22
N VAL A 29 -1.62 2.13 -6.15
CA VAL A 29 -0.78 3.31 -5.93
C VAL A 29 -0.93 3.72 -4.48
N VAL A 30 0.17 3.68 -3.74
CA VAL A 30 0.23 3.94 -2.30
C VAL A 30 1.12 5.13 -2.07
N TRP A 31 0.62 6.08 -1.29
CA TRP A 31 1.36 7.22 -0.80
C TRP A 31 1.93 6.92 0.59
N TYR A 32 3.20 7.21 0.78
CA TYR A 32 3.92 7.12 2.03
C TYR A 32 4.30 8.52 2.51
N ASP A 33 4.12 8.79 3.80
CA ASP A 33 4.48 10.04 4.47
C ASP A 33 5.47 9.73 5.59
N GLU A 34 6.74 10.08 5.40
CA GLU A 34 7.80 9.85 6.39
C GLU A 34 7.69 10.77 7.62
N THR A 35 6.86 11.81 7.57
CA THR A 35 6.59 12.64 8.76
C THR A 35 5.72 11.90 9.78
N VAL A 36 5.04 10.84 9.34
CA VAL A 36 4.19 10.00 10.18
C VAL A 36 4.97 8.76 10.63
N PRO A 37 4.90 8.34 11.90
CA PRO A 37 5.57 7.12 12.34
C PRO A 37 5.09 5.89 11.57
N PRO A 38 5.96 4.91 11.27
CA PRO A 38 5.59 3.71 10.50
C PRO A 38 4.57 2.81 11.21
N GLY A 39 4.26 3.11 12.48
CA GLY A 39 3.24 2.48 13.32
C GLY A 39 1.85 3.11 13.21
N ASP A 40 1.70 4.25 12.54
CA ASP A 40 0.45 5.01 12.42
C ASP A 40 -0.26 4.76 11.08
N GLU A 41 -1.59 4.94 11.07
CA GLU A 41 -2.42 4.73 9.86
C GLU A 41 -2.12 5.75 8.75
N GLY A 42 -1.69 6.95 9.11
CA GLY A 42 -1.35 8.00 8.15
C GLY A 42 -0.04 7.77 7.40
N PHE A 43 0.80 6.84 7.86
CA PHE A 43 2.10 6.58 7.24
C PHE A 43 1.99 6.04 5.82
N ALA A 44 0.97 5.22 5.55
CA ALA A 44 0.76 4.62 4.24
C ALA A 44 -0.72 4.65 3.87
N THR A 45 -1.02 5.36 2.79
CA THR A 45 -2.40 5.55 2.31
C THR A 45 -2.51 5.07 0.87
N LYS A 46 -3.43 4.14 0.62
CA LYS A 46 -3.76 3.73 -0.74
C LYS A 46 -4.55 4.85 -1.43
N LEU A 47 -3.96 5.42 -2.48
CA LEU A 47 -4.59 6.51 -3.24
C LEU A 47 -5.61 5.99 -4.24
N ARG A 48 -5.20 5.01 -5.06
CA ARG A 48 -6.02 4.43 -6.13
C ARG A 48 -5.44 3.10 -6.61
N GLU A 49 -6.20 2.41 -7.44
CA GLU A 49 -5.71 1.27 -8.21
C GLU A 49 -5.59 1.65 -9.69
N VAL A 50 -4.68 1.02 -10.42
CA VAL A 50 -4.39 1.31 -11.83
C VAL A 50 -4.22 0.01 -12.62
N ALA A 51 -4.49 0.07 -13.93
CA ALA A 51 -4.37 -1.09 -14.81
C ALA A 51 -2.91 -1.29 -15.27
N THR A 52 -2.12 -0.22 -15.29
CA THR A 52 -0.69 -0.27 -15.63
C THR A 52 0.15 0.59 -14.70
N PRO A 53 1.41 0.21 -14.40
CA PRO A 53 2.28 0.98 -13.50
C PRO A 53 2.68 2.36 -14.07
N CYS A 54 2.50 2.58 -15.37
CA CYS A 54 2.74 3.86 -16.04
C CYS A 54 1.70 4.93 -15.66
N GLU A 55 0.53 4.53 -15.18
CA GLU A 55 -0.52 5.46 -14.72
C GLU A 55 -0.24 6.00 -13.31
N ALA A 56 0.71 5.40 -12.59
CA ALA A 56 1.19 5.94 -11.33
C ALA A 56 2.11 7.14 -11.58
N PRO A 57 2.05 8.19 -10.74
CA PRO A 57 2.93 9.35 -10.87
C PRO A 57 4.41 8.92 -10.91
N ASP A 58 5.24 9.64 -11.67
CA ASP A 58 6.69 9.41 -11.77
C ASP A 58 7.47 10.20 -10.72
N GLU A 59 6.91 11.32 -10.27
CA GLU A 59 7.50 12.24 -9.30
C GLU A 59 6.45 12.68 -8.30
N TRP A 60 6.90 13.06 -7.11
CA TRP A 60 6.05 13.64 -6.09
C TRP A 60 6.66 14.93 -5.57
N GLN A 61 5.82 15.86 -5.13
CA GLN A 61 6.22 17.26 -4.94
C GLN A 61 6.99 17.52 -3.64
N TYR A 62 6.85 16.63 -2.65
CA TYR A 62 7.39 16.82 -1.31
C TYR A 62 8.49 15.80 -1.03
N GLU A 63 9.58 16.27 -0.42
CA GLU A 63 10.78 15.47 -0.14
C GLU A 63 10.56 14.41 0.96
N HIS A 64 9.47 14.48 1.71
CA HIS A 64 9.12 13.50 2.77
C HIS A 64 8.03 12.51 2.33
N GLU A 65 7.61 12.61 1.08
CA GLU A 65 6.49 11.85 0.55
C GLU A 65 6.97 10.96 -0.60
N GLU A 66 6.47 9.74 -0.63
CA GLU A 66 6.83 8.75 -1.62
C GLU A 66 5.59 8.10 -2.20
N VAL A 67 5.64 7.74 -3.49
CA VAL A 67 4.61 6.92 -4.11
C VAL A 67 5.21 5.59 -4.53
N VAL A 68 4.59 4.53 -4.02
CA VAL A 68 4.94 3.14 -4.31
C VAL A 68 3.80 2.49 -5.06
N VAL A 69 4.14 1.66 -6.04
CA VAL A 69 3.19 0.82 -6.76
C VAL A 69 3.39 -0.63 -6.38
N TYR A 70 2.35 -1.26 -5.86
CA TYR A 70 2.33 -2.69 -5.57
C TYR A 70 1.54 -3.47 -6.62
N ASP A 71 1.96 -4.70 -6.89
CA ASP A 71 1.13 -5.69 -7.60
C ASP A 71 0.22 -6.48 -6.66
N GLU A 72 -0.61 -7.35 -7.22
CA GLU A 72 -1.53 -8.25 -6.49
C GLU A 72 -0.82 -9.20 -5.51
N GLY A 73 0.46 -9.48 -5.73
CA GLY A 73 1.29 -10.29 -4.84
C GLY A 73 1.97 -9.48 -3.73
N GLY A 74 1.73 -8.16 -3.65
CA GLY A 74 2.40 -7.26 -2.72
C GLY A 74 3.85 -6.96 -3.08
N LYS A 75 4.27 -7.24 -4.30
CA LYS A 75 5.60 -6.87 -4.78
C LYS A 75 5.60 -5.41 -5.20
N MET A 76 6.58 -4.66 -4.72
CA MET A 76 6.84 -3.30 -5.19
C MET A 76 7.38 -3.33 -6.63
N ILE A 77 6.68 -2.67 -7.55
CA ILE A 77 7.01 -2.62 -8.98
C ILE A 77 7.60 -1.27 -9.39
N LYS A 78 7.13 -0.18 -8.75
CA LYS A 78 7.61 1.18 -9.01
C LYS A 78 7.68 1.96 -7.69
N ARG A 79 8.63 2.87 -7.62
CA ARG A 79 8.85 3.82 -6.52
C ARG A 79 9.26 5.15 -7.13
N THR A 80 8.56 6.23 -6.80
CA THR A 80 9.03 7.59 -7.12
C THR A 80 10.19 7.90 -6.18
N GLY A 81 11.33 8.34 -6.72
CA GLY A 81 12.61 8.42 -6.00
C GLY A 81 12.68 9.52 -4.93
N GLY A 82 11.79 9.49 -3.94
CA GLY A 82 11.93 10.22 -2.69
C GLY A 82 13.24 9.84 -1.98
N PRO A 83 13.81 10.72 -1.15
CA PRO A 83 15.09 10.47 -0.52
C PRO A 83 15.04 9.20 0.32
N LEU A 84 15.96 8.28 0.04
CA LEU A 84 16.40 7.31 1.05
C LEU A 84 16.98 8.12 2.23
N MET A 85 16.25 8.30 3.32
CA MET A 85 16.97 8.43 4.58
C MET A 85 17.73 7.12 4.82
N PRO A 86 19.05 7.19 5.12
CA PRO A 86 19.90 6.01 5.32
C PRO A 86 19.40 5.20 6.52
N PRO A 87 19.80 3.92 6.68
CA PRO A 87 19.17 3.00 7.60
C PRO A 87 19.34 3.51 9.03
N ILE A 88 18.26 3.93 9.68
CA ILE A 88 18.25 4.12 11.12
C ILE A 88 17.32 3.05 11.67
N LEU A 89 17.87 1.85 11.80
CA LEU A 89 17.94 1.17 13.08
C LEU A 89 19.20 0.28 13.05
N ALA A 90 19.99 0.45 14.11
CA ALA A 90 21.25 -0.22 14.39
C ALA A 90 21.11 -1.74 14.56
#